data_AF-A0A820GLB3-F1
#
_entry.id   AF-A0A820GLB3-F1
#
_cell.length_a   1.000
_cell.length_b   1.000
_cell.length_c   1.000
_cell.angle_alpha   90.00
_cell.angle_beta   90.00
_cell.angle_gamma   90.00
#
_symmetry.space_group_name_H-M   'P 1'
#
loop_
_entity.id
_entity.type
_entity.pdbx_description
1 polymer ?
#
loop_
_entity_poly.entity_id
_entity_poly.type
_entity_poly.pdbx_seq_one_letter_code
_entity_poly.pdbx_strand_id
1 'polypeptide(L)'
;MSGYTNENKTCTCTLSDNCVHQAGIYNLTGRVGLQIPLLFGSLANDAPLLLTIPGIMVGCLPYNSILASNLECFYNQSCIDQIQIFMKGFSLVKPLLLSHFEQNTTVNDLFHQLFIESWNPMINFTGYFHICSPNPCTYSYNRRFNLFYIIITIISLFGGLKTILYFSTLVLVIFIQRIQNCINVQNTNDEHSTMNQTNERNQ
;
A
#
# COMPACT_ATOMS: atom_id res chain seq x y z
N MET A 1 -11.31 -31.37 22.78
CA MET A 1 -10.35 -31.38 21.66
C MET A 1 -11.06 -32.11 20.54
N SER A 2 -11.97 -31.43 19.85
CA SER A 2 -12.99 -32.13 19.06
C SER A 2 -13.19 -31.48 17.71
N GLY A 3 -13.01 -32.28 16.66
CA GLY A 3 -13.17 -31.92 15.26
C GLY A 3 -14.58 -32.11 14.78
N TYR A 4 -14.98 -31.20 13.90
CA TYR A 4 -16.18 -31.36 13.11
C TYR A 4 -15.87 -32.36 11.99
N THR A 5 -16.66 -33.42 11.95
CA THR A 5 -16.63 -34.45 10.91
C THR A 5 -17.61 -34.04 9.82
N ASN A 6 -17.13 -33.31 8.83
CA ASN A 6 -17.70 -33.44 7.49
C ASN A 6 -16.91 -34.53 6.78
N GLU A 7 -17.64 -35.41 6.09
CA GLU A 7 -17.20 -36.65 5.45
C GLU A 7 -15.68 -36.68 5.12
N ASN A 8 -14.96 -37.52 5.87
CA ASN A 8 -13.54 -37.89 5.73
C ASN A 8 -12.41 -36.96 6.22
N LYS A 9 -12.64 -35.85 6.92
CA LYS A 9 -11.57 -35.18 7.73
C LYS A 9 -12.11 -34.54 9.01
N THR A 10 -11.54 -34.90 10.17
CA THR A 10 -11.78 -34.19 11.44
C THR A 10 -11.12 -32.82 11.37
N CYS A 11 -11.90 -31.78 11.15
CA CYS A 11 -11.41 -30.42 11.03
C CYS A 11 -11.54 -29.72 12.41
N THR A 12 -10.41 -29.28 12.98
CA THR A 12 -10.36 -28.50 14.23
C THR A 12 -9.47 -27.28 14.06
N CYS A 13 -9.75 -26.24 14.85
CA CYS A 13 -8.87 -25.09 15.00
C CYS A 13 -7.52 -25.39 15.67
N THR A 14 -7.34 -26.59 16.20
CA THR A 14 -6.04 -27.05 16.70
C THR A 14 -5.19 -27.71 15.62
N LEU A 15 -5.81 -28.17 14.52
CA LEU A 15 -5.14 -28.90 13.44
C LEU A 15 -4.98 -28.04 12.18
N SER A 16 -5.90 -27.11 11.92
CA SER A 16 -5.88 -26.24 10.75
C SER A 16 -6.62 -24.93 11.02
N ASP A 17 -5.99 -23.82 10.64
CA ASP A 17 -6.60 -22.48 10.73
C ASP A 17 -7.62 -22.21 9.62
N ASN A 18 -7.63 -23.04 8.58
CA ASN A 18 -8.55 -22.95 7.43
C ASN A 18 -9.85 -23.73 7.65
N CYS A 19 -10.10 -24.15 8.88
CA CYS A 19 -11.26 -24.92 9.23
C CYS A 19 -12.51 -24.03 9.30
N VAL A 20 -13.48 -24.29 8.41
CA VAL A 20 -14.74 -23.53 8.30
C VAL A 20 -15.93 -24.49 8.23
N HIS A 21 -17.01 -24.11 8.91
CA HIS A 21 -18.27 -24.87 9.00
C HIS A 21 -19.47 -23.92 9.00
N GLN A 22 -20.66 -24.44 8.74
CA GLN A 22 -21.89 -23.65 8.71
C GLN A 22 -22.18 -22.99 10.07
N ALA A 23 -22.56 -21.71 10.04
CA ALA A 23 -22.94 -20.97 11.24
C ALA A 23 -24.31 -21.43 11.77
N GLY A 24 -24.44 -21.46 13.10
CA GLY A 24 -25.69 -21.78 13.77
C GLY A 24 -25.83 -21.11 15.14
N ILE A 25 -27.08 -20.96 15.58
CA ILE A 25 -27.47 -20.45 16.89
C ILE A 25 -27.86 -21.64 17.77
N TYR A 26 -27.33 -21.70 18.99
CA TYR A 26 -27.47 -22.83 19.91
C TYR A 26 -28.11 -22.41 21.23
N ASN A 27 -28.88 -23.32 21.88
CA ASN A 27 -29.57 -23.00 23.12
C ASN A 27 -28.64 -23.19 24.31
N LEU A 28 -28.14 -22.11 24.89
CA LEU A 28 -27.25 -22.16 26.04
C LEU A 28 -27.97 -22.04 27.39
N THR A 29 -29.31 -21.95 27.40
CA THR A 29 -30.06 -21.85 28.67
C THR A 29 -29.93 -23.15 29.47
N GLY A 30 -29.35 -23.06 30.67
CA GLY A 30 -29.23 -24.18 31.61
C GLY A 30 -27.82 -24.65 31.97
N ARG A 31 -26.74 -24.05 31.46
CA ARG A 31 -25.37 -24.36 31.91
C ARG A 31 -24.70 -23.22 32.64
N VAL A 32 -24.52 -23.41 33.95
CA VAL A 32 -23.67 -22.56 34.80
C VAL A 32 -22.22 -23.00 34.57
N GLY A 33 -21.35 -22.08 34.12
CA GLY A 33 -19.90 -22.32 34.00
C GLY A 33 -19.33 -22.48 32.59
N LEU A 34 -20.10 -22.23 31.53
CA LEU A 34 -19.55 -22.25 30.16
C LEU A 34 -18.71 -20.98 29.92
N GLN A 35 -17.39 -21.12 29.87
CA GLN A 35 -16.52 -20.05 29.39
C GLN A 35 -16.79 -19.83 27.89
N ILE A 36 -17.11 -18.59 27.51
CA ILE A 36 -17.47 -18.15 26.16
C ILE A 36 -16.38 -18.35 25.07
N PRO A 37 -15.05 -18.48 25.35
CA PRO A 37 -14.05 -18.55 24.27
C PRO A 37 -13.92 -19.92 23.60
N LEU A 38 -14.74 -20.92 23.95
CA LEU A 38 -14.64 -22.30 23.43
C LEU A 38 -15.73 -22.67 22.42
N LEU A 39 -16.37 -21.69 21.76
CA LEU A 39 -17.35 -21.89 20.70
C LEU A 39 -16.77 -22.49 19.39
N PHE A 40 -15.61 -23.15 19.47
CA PHE A 40 -15.08 -24.06 18.47
C PHE A 40 -14.68 -25.39 19.14
N GLY A 41 -15.69 -26.24 19.41
CA GLY A 41 -15.53 -27.69 19.57
C GLY A 41 -15.33 -28.25 20.99
N SER A 42 -16.42 -28.78 21.57
CA SER A 42 -16.45 -30.09 22.27
C SER A 42 -17.89 -30.52 22.57
N LEU A 43 -18.38 -31.54 21.87
CA LEU A 43 -19.72 -32.11 21.96
C LEU A 43 -19.66 -33.45 22.71
N ALA A 44 -20.07 -33.45 23.99
CA ALA A 44 -20.54 -34.66 24.67
C ALA A 44 -21.98 -34.51 25.17
N ASN A 45 -22.55 -33.31 25.01
CA ASN A 45 -23.88 -32.92 25.42
C ASN A 45 -24.13 -31.62 24.64
N ASP A 46 -24.84 -31.67 23.53
CA ASP A 46 -24.83 -30.53 22.62
C ASP A 46 -26.00 -29.65 22.97
N ALA A 47 -25.75 -28.35 23.09
CA ALA A 47 -26.83 -27.40 23.10
C ALA A 47 -27.66 -27.63 21.83
N PRO A 48 -28.98 -27.81 21.90
CA PRO A 48 -29.77 -28.04 20.70
C PRO A 48 -29.56 -26.87 19.75
N LEU A 49 -29.30 -27.18 18.48
CA LEU A 49 -29.23 -26.21 17.39
C LEU A 49 -30.63 -25.61 17.21
N LEU A 50 -30.78 -24.29 17.38
CA LEU A 50 -32.06 -23.61 17.13
C LEU A 50 -32.22 -23.26 15.67
N LEU A 51 -31.15 -22.77 15.06
CA LEU A 51 -31.20 -22.21 13.71
C LEU A 51 -29.83 -22.33 13.06
N THR A 52 -29.80 -22.85 11.84
CA THR A 52 -28.65 -22.72 10.94
C THR A 52 -28.86 -21.48 10.08
N ILE A 53 -27.82 -20.66 9.91
CA ILE A 53 -27.90 -19.48 9.05
C ILE A 53 -27.33 -19.85 7.68
N PRO A 54 -28.16 -19.95 6.62
CA PRO A 54 -27.70 -20.24 5.26
C PRO A 54 -26.64 -19.23 4.82
N GLY A 55 -25.62 -19.73 4.12
CA GLY A 55 -24.59 -18.88 3.56
C GLY A 55 -23.49 -18.41 4.50
N ILE A 56 -23.75 -18.34 5.81
CA ILE A 56 -22.74 -17.87 6.77
C ILE A 56 -21.90 -19.04 7.25
N MET A 57 -20.58 -18.89 7.12
CA MET A 57 -19.57 -19.80 7.60
C MET A 57 -18.87 -19.24 8.83
N VAL A 58 -18.51 -20.12 9.76
CA VAL A 58 -17.71 -19.82 10.94
C VAL A 58 -16.51 -20.75 10.97
N GLY A 59 -15.41 -20.25 11.49
CA GLY A 59 -14.14 -20.95 11.51
C GLY A 59 -13.18 -20.29 12.48
N CYS A 60 -11.97 -20.82 12.51
CA CYS A 60 -10.97 -20.45 13.51
C CYS A 60 -10.53 -18.99 13.39
N LEU A 61 -10.42 -18.52 12.16
CA LEU A 61 -10.10 -17.14 11.84
C LEU A 61 -11.32 -16.44 11.22
N PRO A 62 -11.70 -15.25 11.73
CA PRO A 62 -12.80 -14.48 11.15
C PRO A 62 -12.61 -14.21 9.66
N TYR A 63 -11.38 -13.95 9.22
CA TYR A 63 -11.05 -13.72 7.81
C TYR A 63 -11.43 -14.91 6.91
N ASN A 64 -10.98 -16.12 7.24
CA ASN A 64 -11.31 -17.33 6.48
C ASN A 64 -12.81 -17.61 6.48
N SER A 65 -13.45 -17.38 7.62
CA SER A 65 -14.90 -17.55 7.80
C SER A 65 -15.69 -16.60 6.90
N ILE A 66 -15.32 -15.32 6.90
CA ILE A 66 -15.97 -14.28 6.09
C ILE A 66 -15.80 -14.61 4.62
N LEU A 67 -14.57 -14.89 4.16
CA LEU A 67 -14.31 -15.18 2.75
C LEU A 67 -15.03 -16.43 2.23
N ALA A 68 -15.14 -17.46 3.06
CA ALA A 68 -15.86 -18.69 2.73
C ALA A 68 -17.39 -18.55 2.81
N SER A 69 -17.90 -17.48 3.43
CA SER A 69 -19.33 -17.20 3.51
C SER A 69 -19.86 -16.65 2.19
N ASN A 70 -21.17 -16.74 1.99
CA ASN A 70 -21.93 -15.96 1.03
C ASN A 70 -23.02 -15.16 1.77
N LEU A 71 -23.74 -14.29 1.06
CA LEU A 71 -24.75 -13.40 1.64
C LEU A 71 -26.19 -13.90 1.44
N GLU A 72 -26.39 -15.19 1.17
CA GLU A 72 -27.68 -15.79 0.78
C GLU A 72 -28.83 -15.40 1.73
N CYS A 73 -28.62 -15.53 3.05
CA CYS A 73 -29.64 -15.18 4.04
C CYS A 73 -30.11 -13.73 3.95
N PHE A 74 -29.23 -12.81 3.55
CA PHE A 74 -29.56 -11.39 3.48
C PHE A 74 -30.43 -11.02 2.26
N TYR A 75 -30.62 -11.91 1.30
CA TYR A 75 -31.59 -11.73 0.22
C TYR A 75 -33.00 -12.25 0.59
N ASN A 76 -33.16 -12.92 1.73
CA ASN A 76 -34.41 -13.55 2.15
C ASN A 76 -34.96 -12.91 3.45
N GLN A 77 -36.12 -12.26 3.36
CA GLN A 77 -36.76 -11.62 4.51
C GLN A 77 -37.03 -12.61 5.65
N SER A 78 -37.49 -13.83 5.35
CA SER A 78 -37.76 -14.83 6.38
C SER A 78 -36.50 -15.26 7.13
N CYS A 79 -35.36 -15.31 6.46
CA CYS A 79 -34.07 -15.62 7.11
C CYS A 79 -33.63 -14.46 8.02
N ILE A 80 -33.76 -13.22 7.54
CA ILE A 80 -33.48 -12.01 8.33
C ILE A 80 -34.35 -11.97 9.58
N ASP A 81 -35.66 -12.18 9.44
CA ASP A 81 -36.62 -12.17 10.56
C ASP A 81 -36.25 -13.20 11.62
N GLN A 82 -35.83 -14.41 11.20
CA GLN A 82 -35.38 -15.46 12.11
C GLN A 82 -34.16 -15.05 12.94
N ILE A 83 -33.18 -14.39 12.32
CA ILE A 83 -31.98 -13.92 13.02
C ILE A 83 -32.29 -12.73 13.94
N GLN A 84 -33.18 -11.83 13.52
CA GLN A 84 -33.58 -10.65 14.30
C GLN A 84 -34.18 -11.00 15.65
N ILE A 85 -34.88 -12.14 15.76
CA ILE A 85 -35.40 -12.64 17.05
C ILE A 85 -34.28 -12.79 18.09
N PHE A 86 -33.08 -13.18 17.66
CA PHE A 86 -31.92 -13.37 18.52
C PHE A 86 -31.10 -12.09 18.72
N MET A 87 -31.13 -11.16 17.76
CA MET A 87 -30.40 -9.88 17.80
C MET A 87 -31.31 -8.73 18.23
N LYS A 88 -31.65 -8.66 19.53
CA LYS A 88 -32.42 -7.55 20.10
C LYS A 88 -31.68 -6.22 19.89
N GLY A 89 -32.26 -5.30 19.11
CA GLY A 89 -31.76 -3.94 18.93
C GLY A 89 -31.29 -3.59 17.51
N PHE A 90 -31.27 -4.54 16.57
CA PHE A 90 -31.11 -4.22 15.16
C PHE A 90 -32.44 -3.73 14.55
N SER A 91 -32.40 -2.63 13.81
CA SER A 91 -33.54 -2.10 13.06
C SER A 91 -33.93 -3.05 11.92
N LEU A 92 -35.13 -2.84 11.36
CA LEU A 92 -35.68 -3.64 10.26
C LEU A 92 -34.73 -3.59 9.04
N VAL A 93 -33.92 -4.64 8.86
CA VAL A 93 -33.03 -4.79 7.70
C VAL A 93 -33.90 -5.21 6.54
N LYS A 94 -33.90 -4.41 5.46
CA LYS A 94 -34.54 -4.80 4.21
C LYS A 94 -33.65 -5.84 3.50
N PRO A 95 -34.25 -6.80 2.78
CA PRO A 95 -33.47 -7.79 2.07
C PRO A 95 -32.71 -7.11 0.93
N LEU A 96 -31.52 -7.62 0.62
CA LEU A 96 -30.78 -7.15 -0.54
C LEU A 96 -31.57 -7.44 -1.82
N LEU A 97 -31.41 -6.53 -2.78
CA LEU A 97 -31.96 -6.68 -4.12
C LEU A 97 -30.96 -7.40 -5.00
N LEU A 98 -31.43 -8.37 -5.77
CA LEU A 98 -30.61 -9.03 -6.77
C LEU A 98 -30.33 -8.04 -7.91
N SER A 99 -29.05 -7.79 -8.19
CA SER A 99 -28.62 -6.91 -9.27
C SER A 99 -27.59 -7.62 -10.13
N HIS A 100 -26.32 -7.61 -9.72
CA HIS A 100 -25.22 -8.18 -10.49
C HIS A 100 -24.74 -9.51 -9.92
N PHE A 101 -24.65 -9.62 -8.60
CA PHE A 101 -24.21 -10.84 -7.95
C PHE A 101 -25.37 -11.80 -7.65
N GLU A 102 -25.13 -13.09 -7.86
CA GLU A 102 -26.04 -14.16 -7.44
C GLU A 102 -25.98 -14.33 -5.91
N GLN A 103 -27.07 -14.82 -5.31
CA GLN A 103 -27.20 -14.97 -3.84
C GLN A 103 -26.16 -15.91 -3.22
N ASN A 104 -25.68 -16.88 -4.00
CA ASN A 104 -24.69 -17.89 -3.63
C ASN A 104 -23.23 -17.42 -3.83
N THR A 105 -23.02 -16.19 -4.35
CA THR A 105 -21.68 -15.64 -4.60
C THR A 105 -20.91 -15.52 -3.29
N THR A 106 -19.68 -16.05 -3.25
CA THR A 106 -18.87 -15.98 -2.03
C THR A 106 -18.43 -14.54 -1.77
N VAL A 107 -18.24 -14.21 -0.50
CA VAL A 107 -17.72 -12.91 -0.09
C VAL A 107 -16.32 -12.68 -0.65
N ASN A 108 -15.53 -13.74 -0.86
CA ASN A 108 -14.24 -13.63 -1.55
C ASN A 108 -14.39 -13.09 -2.98
N ASP A 109 -15.36 -13.60 -3.73
CA ASP A 109 -15.62 -13.15 -5.10
C ASP A 109 -16.17 -11.71 -5.11
N LEU A 110 -17.01 -11.36 -4.13
CA LEU A 110 -17.47 -9.98 -3.92
C LEU A 110 -16.31 -9.03 -3.65
N PHE A 111 -15.35 -9.41 -2.78
CA PHE A 111 -14.15 -8.62 -2.51
C PHE A 111 -13.30 -8.40 -3.75
N HIS A 112 -13.11 -9.43 -4.58
CA HIS A 112 -12.38 -9.31 -5.84
C HIS A 112 -13.01 -8.31 -6.81
N GLN A 113 -14.33 -8.12 -6.71
CA GLN A 113 -15.09 -7.15 -7.51
C GLN A 113 -15.47 -5.89 -6.70
N LEU A 114 -14.83 -5.68 -5.55
CA LEU A 114 -15.01 -4.52 -4.67
C LEU A 114 -16.49 -4.29 -4.24
N PHE A 115 -17.31 -5.33 -4.24
CA PHE A 115 -18.76 -5.25 -4.00
C PHE A 115 -19.52 -4.30 -4.94
N ILE A 116 -18.99 -4.07 -6.15
CA ILE A 116 -19.60 -3.13 -7.10
C ILE A 116 -20.76 -3.81 -7.83
N GLU A 117 -21.99 -3.46 -7.46
CA GLU A 117 -23.23 -3.98 -8.08
C GLU A 117 -23.58 -3.28 -9.40
N SER A 118 -23.20 -2.01 -9.56
CA SER A 118 -23.39 -1.26 -10.80
C SER A 118 -22.40 -0.10 -10.93
N TRP A 119 -21.94 0.15 -12.15
CA TRP A 119 -21.14 1.32 -12.47
C TRP A 119 -22.04 2.45 -12.93
N ASN A 120 -22.05 3.56 -12.18
CA ASN A 120 -22.74 4.78 -12.60
C ASN A 120 -21.70 5.86 -12.97
N PRO A 121 -21.41 6.05 -14.27
CA PRO A 121 -20.41 7.00 -14.73
C PRO A 121 -20.84 8.47 -14.58
N MET A 122 -22.11 8.74 -14.25
CA MET A 122 -22.64 10.10 -14.09
C MET A 122 -22.56 10.62 -12.65
N ILE A 123 -21.97 9.87 -11.72
CA ILE A 123 -21.82 10.33 -10.32
C ILE A 123 -20.67 11.34 -10.23
N ASN A 124 -20.95 12.49 -9.63
CA ASN A 124 -19.95 13.50 -9.32
C ASN A 124 -19.25 13.17 -7.99
N PHE A 125 -17.98 12.74 -8.05
CA PHE A 125 -17.18 12.39 -6.88
C PHE A 125 -16.40 13.57 -6.27
N THR A 126 -16.61 14.81 -6.74
CA THR A 126 -15.87 15.99 -6.26
C THR A 126 -15.96 16.16 -4.74
N GLY A 127 -17.15 15.97 -4.14
CA GLY A 127 -17.33 16.07 -2.69
C GLY A 127 -16.59 14.99 -1.92
N TYR A 128 -16.59 13.76 -2.43
CA TYR A 128 -15.84 12.64 -1.84
C TYR A 128 -14.33 12.94 -1.86
N PHE A 129 -13.79 13.35 -3.01
CA PHE A 129 -12.37 13.70 -3.13
C PHE A 129 -11.97 14.92 -2.31
N HIS A 130 -12.87 15.89 -2.11
CA HIS A 130 -12.63 17.04 -1.25
C HIS A 130 -12.49 16.64 0.22
N ILE A 131 -13.35 15.74 0.70
CA ILE A 131 -13.29 15.22 2.08
C ILE A 131 -12.07 14.31 2.26
N CYS A 132 -11.78 13.49 1.25
CA CYS A 132 -10.66 12.56 1.26
C CYS A 132 -9.33 13.18 0.85
N SER A 133 -9.24 14.50 0.62
CA SER A 133 -7.98 15.19 0.34
C SER A 133 -7.14 15.20 1.62
N PRO A 134 -6.19 14.26 1.79
CA PRO A 134 -5.36 14.28 2.97
C PRO A 134 -4.50 15.54 2.94
N ASN A 135 -4.09 16.05 4.09
CA ASN A 135 -3.00 17.01 4.14
C ASN A 135 -1.83 16.46 3.31
N PRO A 136 -1.14 17.29 2.50
CA PRO A 136 -0.07 16.83 1.63
C PRO A 136 0.88 15.95 2.43
N CYS A 137 1.02 14.70 2.00
CA CYS A 137 1.80 13.69 2.72
C CYS A 137 3.22 14.23 2.97
N THR A 138 3.57 14.46 4.23
CA THR A 138 4.94 14.75 4.62
C THR A 138 5.67 13.42 4.69
N TYR A 139 6.49 13.14 3.68
CA TYR A 139 7.33 11.95 3.70
C TYR A 139 8.51 12.19 4.66
N SER A 140 8.66 11.35 5.68
CA SER A 140 9.87 11.31 6.48
C SER A 140 10.91 10.45 5.75
N TYR A 141 11.93 11.10 5.21
CA TYR A 141 13.00 10.41 4.48
C TYR A 141 13.98 9.76 5.47
N ASN A 142 13.70 8.52 5.87
CA ASN A 142 14.66 7.70 6.61
C ASN A 142 15.75 7.20 5.63
N ARG A 143 16.80 8.01 5.42
CA ARG A 143 18.05 7.55 4.77
C ARG A 143 18.57 6.34 5.54
N ARG A 144 18.45 5.14 4.96
CA ARG A 144 19.32 4.03 5.37
C ARG A 144 20.75 4.46 5.09
N PHE A 145 21.58 4.46 6.12
CA PHE A 145 22.98 4.89 6.06
C PHE A 145 23.75 3.96 5.12
N ASN A 146 23.93 4.35 3.86
CA ASN A 146 24.61 3.53 2.85
C ASN A 146 26.10 3.90 2.81
N LEU A 147 26.92 3.10 3.51
CA LEU A 147 28.37 3.30 3.60
C LEU A 147 29.06 3.37 2.23
N PHE A 148 28.61 2.58 1.24
CA PHE A 148 29.17 2.60 -0.11
C PHE A 148 28.98 3.97 -0.79
N TYR A 149 27.82 4.59 -0.60
CA TYR A 149 27.53 5.92 -1.17
C TYR A 149 28.47 7.00 -0.61
N ILE A 150 28.79 6.94 0.70
CA ILE A 150 29.71 7.87 1.35
C ILE A 150 31.13 7.70 0.79
N ILE A 151 31.61 6.46 0.67
CA ILE A 151 32.94 6.15 0.14
C ILE A 151 33.09 6.64 -1.31
N ILE A 152 32.12 6.37 -2.17
CA ILE A 152 32.14 6.81 -3.58
C ILE A 152 32.15 8.33 -3.68
N THR A 153 31.40 9.02 -2.81
CA THR A 153 31.34 10.49 -2.79
C THR A 153 32.70 11.09 -2.41
N ILE A 154 33.37 10.53 -1.42
CA ILE A 154 34.70 10.98 -0.98
C ILE A 154 35.74 10.77 -2.10
N ILE A 155 35.75 9.59 -2.72
CA ILE A 155 36.66 9.28 -3.83
C ILE A 155 36.43 10.25 -5.00
N SER A 156 35.17 10.50 -5.35
CA SER A 156 34.80 11.42 -6.42
C SER A 156 35.22 12.86 -6.13
N LEU A 157 35.10 13.30 -4.87
CA LEU A 157 35.49 14.65 -4.46
C LEU A 157 37.00 14.86 -4.59
N PHE A 158 37.80 13.94 -4.03
CA PHE A 158 39.25 14.04 -4.10
C PHE A 158 39.79 13.85 -5.52
N GLY A 159 39.24 12.88 -6.25
CA GLY A 159 39.62 12.62 -7.64
C GLY A 159 39.25 13.78 -8.57
N GLY A 160 38.03 14.31 -8.44
CA GLY A 160 37.55 15.43 -9.23
C GLY A 160 38.33 16.71 -8.95
N LEU A 161 38.55 17.05 -7.67
CA LEU A 161 39.25 18.27 -7.29
C LEU A 161 40.69 18.30 -7.81
N LYS A 162 41.42 17.20 -7.68
CA LYS A 162 42.79 17.09 -8.20
C LYS A 162 42.86 17.23 -9.71
N THR A 163 41.93 16.57 -10.41
CA THR A 163 41.89 16.60 -11.88
C THR A 163 41.59 18.00 -12.41
N ILE A 164 40.59 18.68 -11.82
CA ILE A 164 40.21 20.05 -12.20
C ILE A 164 41.33 21.05 -11.92
N LEU A 165 41.99 20.95 -10.76
CA LEU A 165 43.11 21.84 -10.41
C LEU A 165 44.29 21.69 -11.38
N TYR A 166 44.65 20.46 -11.76
CA TYR A 166 45.74 20.23 -12.70
C TYR A 166 45.41 20.79 -14.09
N PHE A 167 44.20 20.52 -14.57
CA PHE A 167 43.72 21.04 -15.86
C PHE A 167 43.65 22.57 -15.86
N SER A 168 43.09 23.17 -14.81
CA SER A 168 43.03 24.62 -14.65
C SER A 168 44.42 25.26 -14.65
N THR A 169 45.39 24.62 -13.98
CA THR A 169 46.78 25.11 -13.95
C THR A 169 47.42 25.12 -15.35
N LEU A 170 47.24 24.06 -16.15
CA LEU A 170 47.70 24.02 -17.54
C LEU A 170 47.07 25.10 -18.41
N VAL A 171 45.76 25.30 -18.29
CA VAL A 171 45.03 26.34 -19.03
C VAL A 171 45.53 27.74 -18.63
N LEU A 172 45.70 28.00 -17.34
CA LEU A 172 46.20 29.29 -16.84
C LEU A 172 47.61 29.59 -17.35
N VAL A 173 48.52 28.62 -17.35
CA VAL A 173 49.89 28.82 -17.87
C VAL A 173 49.86 29.15 -19.36
N ILE A 174 49.10 28.40 -20.17
CA ILE A 174 48.95 28.68 -21.61
C ILE A 174 48.34 30.06 -21.84
N PHE A 175 47.34 30.43 -21.03
CA PHE A 175 46.67 31.72 -21.14
C PHE A 175 47.62 32.89 -20.80
N ILE A 176 48.42 32.77 -19.74
CA ILE A 176 49.42 33.76 -19.35
C ILE A 176 50.49 33.90 -20.44
N GLN A 177 50.99 32.79 -20.99
CA GLN A 177 51.98 32.81 -22.08
C GLN A 177 51.43 33.52 -23.33
N ARG A 178 50.15 33.27 -23.69
CA ARG A 178 49.51 33.95 -24.81
C ARG A 178 49.40 35.47 -24.58
N ILE A 179 49.04 35.89 -23.37
CA ILE A 179 48.94 37.31 -23.03
C ILE A 179 50.32 38.00 -23.11
N GLN A 180 51.36 37.39 -22.54
CA GLN A 180 52.72 37.96 -22.57
C GLN A 180 53.25 38.11 -24.01
N ASN A 181 52.98 37.14 -24.87
CA ASN A 181 53.37 37.23 -26.28
C ASN A 181 52.63 38.35 -27.02
N CYS A 182 51.34 38.57 -26.75
CA CYS A 182 50.61 39.69 -27.33
C CYS A 182 51.14 41.06 -26.85
N ILE A 183 51.48 41.19 -25.57
CA ILE A 183 52.04 42.43 -25.00
C ILE A 183 53.41 42.73 -25.61
N ASN A 184 54.28 41.74 -25.73
CA ASN A 184 55.62 41.91 -26.32
C ASN A 184 55.56 42.33 -27.81
N VAL A 185 54.62 41.77 -28.58
CA VAL A 185 54.42 42.18 -29.98
C VAL A 185 53.98 43.64 -30.09
N GLN A 186 53.16 44.13 -29.16
CA GLN A 186 52.69 45.51 -29.16
C GLN A 186 53.81 46.51 -28.83
N ASN A 187 54.65 46.22 -27.83
CA ASN A 187 55.80 47.05 -27.48
C ASN A 187 56.83 47.18 -28.63
N THR A 188 56.99 46.12 -29.44
CA THR A 188 57.91 46.14 -30.60
C THR A 188 57.38 47.02 -31.74
N ASN A 189 56.05 47.08 -31.91
CA ASN A 189 55.42 47.94 -32.91
C ASN A 189 55.44 49.43 -32.51
N ASP A 190 55.38 49.73 -31.21
CA ASP A 190 55.47 51.10 -30.68
C ASP A 190 56.90 51.68 -30.80
N GLU A 191 57.94 50.86 -30.64
CA GLU A 191 59.35 51.25 -30.90
C GLU A 191 59.63 51.49 -32.40
N HIS A 192 59.05 50.69 -33.31
CA HIS A 192 59.22 50.91 -34.75
C HIS A 192 58.46 52.15 -35.26
N SER A 193 57.29 52.44 -34.68
CA SER A 193 56.47 53.62 -35.01
C SER A 193 57.12 54.94 -34.57
N THR A 194 57.83 54.93 -33.43
CA THR A 194 58.56 56.11 -32.91
C THR A 194 59.87 56.38 -33.66
N MET A 195 60.54 55.36 -34.20
CA MET A 195 61.70 55.55 -35.09
C MET A 195 61.31 56.18 -36.44
N ASN A 196 60.22 55.74 -37.07
CA ASN A 196 59.80 56.27 -38.38
C ASN A 196 59.34 57.74 -38.29
N GLN A 197 58.66 58.16 -37.22
CA GLN A 197 58.28 59.56 -37.00
C GLN A 197 59.45 60.51 -36.72
N THR A 198 60.59 59.98 -36.27
CA THR A 198 61.80 60.79 -36.01
C THR A 198 62.64 60.96 -37.29
N ASN A 199 62.55 60.00 -38.22
CA ASN A 199 63.26 60.06 -39.49
C ASN A 199 62.58 61.01 -40.50
N GLU A 200 61.25 61.11 -40.50
CA GLU A 200 60.52 62.09 -41.34
C GLU A 200 60.63 63.54 -40.85
N ARG A 201 61.10 63.78 -39.62
CA ARG A 201 61.26 65.13 -39.06
C ARG A 201 62.65 65.74 -39.31
N ASN A 202 63.57 64.97 -39.89
CA ASN A 202 64.98 65.34 -40.14
C ASN A 202 65.35 65.39 -41.64
N GLN A 203 64.36 65.41 -42.53
CA GLN A 203 64.47 65.76 -43.96
C GLN A 203 63.74 67.07 -44.23
#